data_AF-A0A9E4TBX2-F1
#
_entry.id   AF-A0A9E4TBX2-F1
#
_cell.length_a   1.000
_cell.length_b   1.000
_cell.length_c   1.000
_cell.angle_alpha   90.00
_cell.angle_beta   90.00
_cell.angle_gamma   90.00
#
_symmetry.space_group_name_H-M   'P 1'
#
loop_
_entity.id
_entity.type
_entity.pdbx_description
1 polymer ?
#
loop_
_entity_poly.entity_id
_entity_poly.type
_entity_poly.pdbx_seq_one_letter_code
_entity_poly.pdbx_strand_id
1 'polypeptide(L)'
;MDIARKFLIAFMVSLLLLIACTATEGAKVWTIDGRQVPGEIIITHAGPEHCDWESASFLHIGSPLGTIQESGRDVNQYVRDPERIL
;
A
#
# COMPACT_ATOMS: atom_id res chain seq x y z
N MET A 1 -39.17 -12.14 -15.80
CA MET A 1 -37.92 -12.74 -15.30
C MET A 1 -36.67 -11.85 -15.45
N ASP A 2 -36.78 -10.61 -15.96
CA ASP A 2 -35.59 -9.83 -16.34
C ASP A 2 -35.16 -8.74 -15.33
N ILE A 3 -36.08 -8.26 -14.50
CA ILE A 3 -35.82 -7.15 -13.56
C ILE A 3 -35.00 -7.61 -12.36
N ALA A 4 -35.38 -8.74 -11.74
CA ALA A 4 -34.65 -9.30 -10.60
C ALA A 4 -33.19 -9.65 -10.95
N ARG A 5 -32.95 -10.14 -12.19
CA ARG A 5 -31.62 -10.44 -12.70
C ARG A 5 -30.78 -9.17 -12.91
N LYS A 6 -31.37 -8.10 -13.44
CA LYS A 6 -30.70 -6.80 -13.60
C LYS A 6 -30.32 -6.17 -12.26
N PHE A 7 -31.21 -6.25 -11.25
CA PHE A 7 -30.91 -5.78 -9.90
C PHE A 7 -29.80 -6.59 -9.24
N LEU A 8 -29.81 -7.92 -9.38
CA LEU A 8 -28.76 -8.79 -8.86
C LEU A 8 -27.40 -8.48 -9.49
N ILE A 9 -27.36 -8.27 -10.81
CA ILE A 9 -26.13 -7.91 -11.53
C ILE A 9 -25.63 -6.54 -11.08
N ALA A 10 -26.50 -5.53 -11.00
CA ALA A 10 -26.12 -4.19 -10.55
C ALA A 10 -25.59 -4.21 -9.10
N PHE A 11 -26.23 -4.98 -8.22
CA PHE A 11 -25.78 -5.15 -6.84
C PHE A 11 -24.41 -5.85 -6.76
N MET A 12 -24.22 -6.94 -7.51
CA MET A 12 -22.94 -7.66 -7.57
C MET A 12 -21.81 -6.77 -8.12
N VAL A 13 -22.06 -5.99 -9.18
CA VAL A 13 -21.07 -5.06 -9.74
C VAL A 13 -20.74 -3.96 -8.75
N SER A 14 -21.74 -3.38 -8.07
CA SER A 14 -21.52 -2.37 -7.04
C SER A 14 -20.72 -2.92 -5.85
N LEU A 15 -20.99 -4.16 -5.44
CA LEU A 15 -20.25 -4.83 -4.37
C LEU A 15 -18.80 -5.13 -4.77
N LEU A 16 -18.58 -5.59 -6.01
CA LEU A 16 -17.23 -5.84 -6.54
C LEU A 16 -16.39 -4.56 -6.64
N LEU A 17 -16.99 -3.44 -7.06
CA LEU A 17 -16.34 -2.13 -7.12
C LEU A 17 -15.93 -1.61 -5.73
N LEU A 18 -16.77 -1.84 -4.71
CA LEU A 18 -16.45 -1.48 -3.33
C LEU A 18 -15.28 -2.32 -2.77
N ILE A 19 -15.21 -3.61 -3.10
CA ILE A 19 -14.13 -4.51 -2.64
C ILE A 19 -12.79 -4.13 -3.30
N ALA A 20 -12.79 -3.82 -4.59
CA ALA A 20 -11.56 -3.45 -5.32
C ALA A 20 -10.89 -2.20 -4.74
N CYS A 21 -11.66 -1.17 -4.35
CA CYS A 21 -11.10 0.04 -3.72
C CYS A 21 -10.47 -0.20 -2.33
N THR A 22 -10.64 -1.39 -1.72
CA THR A 22 -10.12 -1.69 -0.38
C THR A 22 -8.95 -2.66 -0.37
N ALA A 23 -8.55 -3.19 -1.55
CA ALA A 23 -7.38 -4.04 -1.69
C ALA A 23 -6.11 -3.19 -1.57
N THR A 24 -5.77 -2.80 -0.34
CA THR A 24 -4.47 -2.17 -0.07
C THR A 24 -3.43 -3.27 -0.15
N GLU A 25 -2.52 -3.22 -1.12
CA GLU A 25 -1.35 -4.11 -1.10
C GLU A 25 -0.66 -3.95 0.26
N GLY A 26 -0.66 -5.03 1.04
CA GLY A 26 -0.24 -5.00 2.43
C GLY A 26 1.21 -4.54 2.56
N ALA A 27 1.50 -3.75 3.59
CA ALA A 27 2.86 -3.34 3.90
C ALA A 27 3.79 -4.55 4.06
N LYS A 28 4.95 -4.51 3.38
CA LYS A 28 6.00 -5.51 3.51
C LYS A 28 6.65 -5.43 4.88
N VAL A 29 6.72 -6.59 5.53
CA VAL A 29 7.39 -6.79 6.82
C VAL A 29 8.90 -6.98 6.62
N TRP A 30 9.70 -6.35 7.48
CA TRP A 30 11.16 -6.47 7.49
C TRP A 30 11.65 -7.33 8.65
N THR A 31 12.75 -8.04 8.41
CA THR A 31 13.44 -8.86 9.42
C THR A 31 14.93 -8.57 9.36
N ILE A 32 15.54 -8.30 10.51
CA ILE A 32 17.00 -8.13 10.67
C ILE A 32 17.46 -9.13 11.73
N ASP A 33 18.48 -9.93 11.42
CA ASP A 33 19.01 -10.96 12.33
C ASP A 33 17.94 -11.90 12.91
N GLY A 34 16.95 -12.25 12.07
CA GLY A 34 15.84 -13.13 12.46
C GLY A 34 14.76 -12.47 13.35
N ARG A 35 14.88 -11.18 13.65
CA ARG A 35 13.88 -10.41 14.42
C ARG A 35 13.07 -9.52 13.50
N GLN A 36 11.75 -9.57 13.65
CA GLN A 36 10.87 -8.65 12.95
C GLN A 36 11.15 -7.22 13.40
N VAL A 37 11.32 -6.32 12.43
CA VAL A 37 11.45 -4.89 12.71
C VAL A 37 10.04 -4.29 12.78
N PRO A 38 9.72 -3.50 13.81
CA PRO A 38 8.46 -2.76 13.89
C PRO A 38 8.24 -1.89 12.64
N GLY A 39 6.99 -1.81 12.18
CA GLY A 39 6.62 -1.00 11.02
C GLY A 39 6.86 0.50 11.23
N GLU A 40 6.81 0.95 12.48
CA GLU A 40 7.09 2.30 12.91
C GLU A 40 8.57 2.67 12.76
N ILE A 41 9.46 1.69 12.63
CA ILE A 41 10.89 1.90 12.35
C ILE A 41 11.15 1.81 10.84
N ILE A 42 10.62 0.78 10.19
CA ILE A 42 10.78 0.56 8.75
C ILE A 42 9.54 -0.07 8.15
N ILE A 43 9.02 0.52 7.07
CA ILE A 43 7.88 0.01 6.34
C ILE A 43 8.09 0.19 4.84
N THR A 44 7.69 -0.82 4.07
CA THR A 44 7.62 -0.73 2.60
C THR A 44 6.21 -1.00 2.13
N HIS A 45 5.69 -0.18 1.23
CA HIS A 45 4.37 -0.37 0.63
C HIS A 45 4.44 -0.05 -0.86
N ALA A 46 3.53 -0.66 -1.62
CA ALA A 46 3.30 -0.25 -2.99
C ALA A 46 2.70 1.15 -3.02
N GLY A 47 3.02 1.88 -4.08
CA GLY A 47 2.43 3.18 -4.31
C GLY A 47 0.93 3.07 -4.62
N PRO A 48 0.10 4.05 -4.21
CA PRO A 48 -1.30 4.11 -4.59
C PRO A 48 -1.58 3.89 -6.08
N GLU A 49 -2.50 2.98 -6.36
CA GLU A 49 -2.96 2.66 -7.72
C GLU A 49 -3.53 3.89 -8.47
N HIS A 50 -4.15 4.83 -7.73
CA HIS A 50 -4.81 6.01 -8.31
C HIS A 50 -3.85 7.07 -8.84
N CYS A 51 -2.53 6.87 -8.69
CA CYS A 51 -1.52 7.79 -9.17
C CYS A 51 -0.90 7.37 -10.51
N ASP A 52 -1.43 6.32 -11.16
CA ASP A 52 -0.93 5.76 -12.43
C ASP A 52 0.57 5.45 -12.41
N TRP A 53 1.09 5.10 -11.24
CA TRP A 53 2.46 4.67 -11.08
C TRP A 53 2.59 3.21 -11.51
N GLU A 54 3.20 2.97 -12.67
CA GLU A 54 3.38 1.64 -13.26
C GLU A 54 3.92 0.60 -12.25
N SER A 55 5.02 0.92 -11.55
CA SER A 55 5.50 0.13 -10.41
C SER A 55 6.36 0.97 -9.46
N ALA A 56 5.76 1.55 -8.44
CA ALA A 56 6.48 2.30 -7.41
C ALA A 56 6.44 1.57 -6.06
N SER A 57 7.58 1.40 -5.41
CA SER A 57 7.66 0.97 -4.01
C SER A 57 8.20 2.10 -3.13
N PHE A 58 7.49 2.40 -2.05
CA PHE A 58 7.88 3.42 -1.09
C PHE A 58 8.48 2.76 0.14
N LEU A 59 9.64 3.26 0.57
CA LEU A 59 10.32 2.86 1.79
C LEU A 59 10.34 4.04 2.75
N HIS A 60 9.75 3.87 3.92
CA HIS A 60 9.78 4.85 5.01
C HIS A 60 10.66 4.30 6.12
N ILE A 61 11.63 5.10 6.56
CA ILE A 61 12.56 4.75 7.64
C ILE A 61 12.59 5.87 8.66
N GLY A 62 12.55 5.53 9.95
CA GLY A 62 12.71 6.48 11.04
C GLY A 62 14.01 7.28 10.94
N SER A 63 13.93 8.56 11.30
CA SER A 63 15.05 9.49 11.33
C SER A 63 15.19 10.08 12.74
N PRO A 64 16.35 9.94 13.42
CA PRO A 64 17.55 9.20 13.00
C PRO A 64 17.34 7.70 12.73
N LEU A 65 18.22 7.07 11.94
CA LEU A 65 18.06 5.66 11.55
C LEU A 65 17.85 4.74 12.76
N GLY A 66 16.81 3.91 12.69
CA GLY A 66 16.46 2.94 13.73
C GLY A 66 15.54 3.48 14.83
N THR A 67 15.08 4.73 14.73
CA THR A 67 14.11 5.29 15.68
C THR A 67 12.67 5.00 15.26
N ILE A 68 11.77 5.08 16.23
CA ILE A 68 10.32 5.02 16.01
C ILE A 68 9.87 6.35 15.40
N GLN A 69 9.03 6.27 14.37
CA GLN A 69 8.37 7.42 13.76
C GLN A 69 7.12 7.79 14.55
N GLU A 70 7.15 8.90 15.27
CA GLU A 70 5.96 9.44 15.94
C GLU A 70 5.16 10.38 15.04
N SER A 71 5.83 10.97 14.03
CA SER A 71 5.22 11.88 13.07
C SER A 71 5.87 11.77 11.68
N GLY A 72 5.19 12.29 10.66
CA GLY A 72 5.74 12.39 9.31
C GLY A 72 6.94 13.34 9.15
N ARG A 73 7.41 14.00 10.23
CA ARG A 73 8.68 14.76 10.23
C ARG A 73 9.87 13.89 10.62
N ASP A 74 9.62 12.75 11.23
CA ASP A 74 10.64 11.86 11.78
C ASP A 74 10.94 10.70 10.82
N VAL A 75 10.67 10.90 9.52
CA VAL A 75 10.78 9.88 8.47
C VAL A 75 11.62 10.36 7.30
N ASN A 76 12.49 9.49 6.82
CA ASN A 76 13.06 9.59 5.48
C ASN A 76 12.26 8.68 4.54
N GLN A 77 11.80 9.25 3.43
CA GLN A 77 11.11 8.52 2.36
C GLN A 77 12.06 8.29 1.19
N TYR A 78 12.07 7.05 0.69
CA TYR A 78 12.76 6.66 -0.53
C TYR A 78 11.77 5.98 -1.47
N VAL A 79 11.95 6.21 -2.77
CA VAL A 79 11.15 5.58 -3.82
C VAL A 79 12.06 4.67 -4.63
N ARG A 80 11.62 3.42 -4.82
CA ARG A 80 12.25 2.48 -5.73
C ARG A 80 11.36 2.34 -6.95
N ASP A 81 11.87 2.80 -8.08
CA ASP A 81 11.31 2.60 -9.41
C ASP A 81 12.30 1.77 -10.23
N PRO A 82 12.07 0.45 -10.34
CA PRO A 82 12.99 -0.44 -11.05
C PRO A 82 13.01 -0.19 -12.55
N GLU A 83 11.89 0.22 -13.14
CA GLU A 83 11.74 0.42 -14.57
C GLU A 83 12.14 1.84 -15.02
N ARG A 84 12.39 2.75 -14.06
CA ARG A 84 12.84 4.14 -14.27
C ARG A 84 11.87 4.96 -15.12
N ILE A 85 10.59 4.80 -14.85
CA ILE A 85 9.49 5.47 -15.53
C ILE A 85 9.11 6.79 -14.82
N LEU A 86 9.27 6.86 -13.50
CA LEU A 86 8.97 8.03 -12.66
C LEU A 86 9.99 9.17 -12.84
#